data_AF-A0AAD8QWL0-F1
#
_entry.id   AF-A0AAD8QWL0-F1
#
_cell.length_a   1.000
_cell.length_b   1.000
_cell.length_c   1.000
_cell.angle_alpha   90.00
_cell.angle_beta   90.00
_cell.angle_gamma   90.00
#
_symmetry.space_group_name_H-M   'P 1'
#
loop_
_entity.id
_entity.type
_entity.pdbx_description
1 polymer ?
#
loop_
_entity_poly.entity_id
_entity_poly.type
_entity_poly.pdbx_seq_one_letter_code
_entity_poly.pdbx_strand_id
1 'polypeptide(L)'
;MEQLLQSLQVAGLTSKSMGLRERRDAVRLSSDVAMALARGSTAPWASALVTRHAAERRHEALMRRILSTAGYESSLRAAATASCRKEIRSRKIVRRSHGVCSSRRKRRSSLVAASGSNGARVARRMVKRRLQLLRKLVPGGEELHGFSLLSEALDYVMCLKTQVELMQRLCKGSSPAASSIRV
;
A
#
# COMPACT_ATOMS: atom_id res chain seq x y z
N MET A 1 16.17 -0.24 7.52
CA MET A 1 16.08 0.82 6.47
C MET A 1 17.30 0.88 5.55
N GLU A 2 18.35 0.08 5.77
CA GLU A 2 19.54 0.00 4.90
C GLU A 2 19.21 -0.33 3.43
N GLN A 3 18.18 -1.16 3.23
CA GLN A 3 17.62 -1.48 1.92
C GLN A 3 17.18 -0.24 1.13
N LEU A 4 16.85 0.87 1.79
CA LEU A 4 16.51 2.14 1.12
C LEU A 4 17.75 2.83 0.53
N LEU A 5 18.89 2.78 1.21
CA LEU A 5 20.13 3.36 0.68
C LEU A 5 20.62 2.57 -0.53
N GLN A 6 20.58 1.24 -0.43
CA GLN A 6 20.94 0.35 -1.53
C GLN A 6 20.03 0.54 -2.74
N SER A 7 18.70 0.62 -2.53
CA SER A 7 17.76 0.87 -3.63
C SER A 7 17.92 2.25 -4.27
N LEU A 8 18.18 3.30 -3.48
CA LEU A 8 18.46 4.64 -4.01
C LEU A 8 19.78 4.70 -4.78
N GLN A 9 20.82 4.00 -4.34
CA GLN A 9 22.07 3.86 -5.13
C GLN A 9 21.78 3.18 -6.46
N VAL A 10 21.05 2.06 -6.45
CA VAL A 10 20.66 1.33 -7.66
C VAL A 10 19.85 2.21 -8.62
N ALA A 11 18.93 3.03 -8.11
CA ALA A 11 18.15 3.99 -8.90
C ALA A 11 18.99 5.20 -9.37
N GLY A 12 19.97 5.64 -8.58
CA GLY A 12 20.91 6.69 -8.93
C GLY A 12 21.80 6.30 -10.11
N LEU A 13 22.24 5.04 -10.15
CA LEU A 13 22.99 4.48 -11.28
C LEU A 13 22.21 4.48 -12.60
N THR A 14 20.87 4.50 -12.55
CA THR A 14 20.00 4.61 -13.74
C THR A 14 19.59 6.05 -14.08
N SER A 15 19.98 7.04 -13.28
CA SER A 15 19.40 8.40 -13.33
C SER A 15 19.78 9.24 -14.54
N LYS A 16 20.83 8.87 -15.29
CA LYS A 16 21.41 9.67 -16.40
C LYS A 16 20.41 9.95 -17.52
N SER A 17 19.49 9.03 -17.81
CA SER A 17 18.44 9.20 -18.83
C SER A 17 17.06 9.55 -18.24
N MET A 18 16.94 9.66 -16.92
CA MET A 18 15.64 9.79 -16.27
C MET A 18 15.18 11.23 -16.16
N GLY A 19 13.94 11.50 -16.59
CA GLY A 19 13.26 12.76 -16.35
C GLY A 19 12.90 12.96 -14.87
N LEU A 20 12.59 14.19 -14.45
CA LEU A 20 12.26 14.53 -13.05
C LEU A 20 11.11 13.68 -12.49
N ARG A 21 10.06 13.46 -13.31
CA ARG A 21 8.91 12.63 -12.93
C ARG A 21 9.32 11.19 -12.62
N GLU A 22 10.21 10.63 -13.44
CA GLU A 22 10.70 9.26 -13.28
C GLU A 22 11.62 9.14 -12.07
N ARG A 23 12.46 10.15 -11.81
CA ARG A 23 13.30 10.21 -10.61
C ARG A 23 12.45 10.22 -9.34
N ARG A 24 11.40 11.05 -9.30
CA ARG A 24 10.43 11.07 -8.19
C ARG A 24 9.75 9.72 -8.01
N ASP A 25 9.28 9.12 -9.11
CA ASP A 25 8.60 7.83 -9.07
C ASP A 25 9.56 6.71 -8.62
N ALA A 26 10.84 6.76 -9.00
CA ALA A 26 11.88 5.86 -8.54
C ALA A 26 12.22 6.02 -7.06
N VAL A 27 12.29 7.25 -6.54
CA VAL A 27 12.47 7.50 -5.10
C VAL A 27 11.30 6.93 -4.31
N ARG A 28 10.06 7.15 -4.79
CA ARG A 28 8.85 6.60 -4.17
C ARG A 28 8.86 5.08 -4.17
N LEU A 29 9.11 4.47 -5.32
CA LEU A 29 9.22 3.01 -5.46
C LEU A 29 10.31 2.42 -4.56
N SER A 30 11.50 3.03 -4.55
CA SER A 30 12.63 2.60 -3.72
C SER A 30 12.28 2.64 -2.24
N SER A 31 11.55 3.69 -1.81
CA SER A 31 11.05 3.85 -0.45
C SER A 31 10.02 2.79 -0.10
N ASP A 32 9.00 2.60 -0.94
CA ASP A 32 7.90 1.67 -0.69
C ASP A 32 8.40 0.21 -0.67
N VAL A 33 9.31 -0.16 -1.58
CA VAL A 33 9.95 -1.49 -1.61
C VAL A 33 10.86 -1.69 -0.40
N ALA A 34 11.68 -0.71 -0.02
CA ALA A 34 12.56 -0.82 1.14
C ALA A 34 11.80 -0.94 2.46
N MET A 35 10.71 -0.19 2.63
CA MET A 35 9.82 -0.33 3.78
C MET A 35 9.22 -1.74 3.84
N ALA A 36 8.77 -2.26 2.70
CA ALA A 36 8.21 -3.61 2.64
C ALA A 36 9.23 -4.71 2.96
N LEU A 37 10.46 -4.59 2.41
CA LEU A 37 11.56 -5.51 2.71
C LEU A 37 11.98 -5.47 4.18
N ALA A 38 12.01 -4.28 4.79
CA ALA A 38 12.40 -4.11 6.19
C ALA A 38 11.40 -4.74 7.17
N ARG A 39 10.11 -4.78 6.81
CA ARG A 39 9.07 -5.41 7.65
C ARG A 39 8.92 -6.91 7.39
N GLY A 40 9.22 -7.35 6.17
CA GLY A 40 9.09 -8.74 5.70
C GLY A 40 7.77 -9.01 4.96
N SER A 41 7.70 -10.15 4.27
CA SER A 41 6.55 -10.58 3.46
C SER A 41 5.28 -10.91 4.26
N THR A 42 5.37 -10.90 5.59
CA THR A 42 4.29 -11.28 6.50
C THR A 42 3.29 -10.16 6.74
N ALA A 43 3.65 -8.89 6.50
CA ALA A 43 2.74 -7.76 6.67
C ALA A 43 1.88 -7.53 5.41
N PRO A 44 0.55 -7.69 5.48
CA PRO A 44 -0.39 -7.34 4.41
C PRO A 44 -0.12 -5.99 3.74
N TRP A 45 0.18 -4.94 4.51
CA TRP A 45 0.45 -3.62 3.90
C TRP A 45 1.75 -3.59 3.08
N ALA A 46 2.79 -4.30 3.54
CA ALA A 46 4.07 -4.40 2.85
C ALA A 46 3.91 -5.15 1.51
N SER A 47 3.22 -6.28 1.53
CA SER A 47 2.91 -7.04 0.31
C SER A 47 2.03 -6.23 -0.66
N ALA A 48 1.06 -5.46 -0.14
CA ALA A 48 0.21 -4.61 -0.96
C ALA A 48 0.99 -3.49 -1.69
N LEU A 49 2.01 -2.91 -1.06
CA LEU A 49 2.88 -1.93 -1.72
C LEU A 49 3.66 -2.55 -2.88
N VAL A 50 4.34 -3.67 -2.61
CA VAL A 50 5.17 -4.34 -3.62
C VAL A 50 4.32 -4.84 -4.79
N THR A 51 3.17 -5.44 -4.53
CA THR A 51 2.24 -5.89 -5.59
C THR A 51 1.66 -4.74 -6.41
N ARG A 52 1.36 -3.59 -5.78
CA ARG A 52 0.93 -2.38 -6.49
C ARG A 52 2.01 -1.91 -7.46
N HIS A 53 3.26 -1.83 -7.01
CA HIS A 53 4.35 -1.43 -7.88
C HIS A 53 4.62 -2.46 -8.98
N ALA A 54 4.54 -3.75 -8.67
CA ALA A 54 4.68 -4.85 -9.63
C ALA A 54 3.65 -4.82 -10.77
N ALA A 55 2.45 -4.29 -10.52
CA ALA A 55 1.44 -4.11 -11.57
C ALA A 55 1.80 -2.99 -12.57
N GLU A 56 2.74 -2.09 -12.24
CA GLU A 56 3.12 -0.96 -13.08
C GLU A 56 4.36 -1.31 -13.90
N ARG A 57 4.20 -1.50 -15.23
CA ARG A 57 5.31 -1.87 -16.14
C ARG A 57 6.52 -0.93 -16.08
N ARG A 58 6.29 0.36 -15.86
CA ARG A 58 7.36 1.36 -15.70
C ARG A 58 8.31 1.09 -14.52
N HIS A 59 7.87 0.36 -13.51
CA HIS A 59 8.67 0.02 -12.34
C HIS A 59 9.44 -1.30 -12.51
N GLU A 60 9.20 -2.05 -13.58
CA GLU A 60 9.76 -3.38 -13.81
C GLU A 60 11.28 -3.39 -13.75
N ALA A 61 11.95 -2.57 -14.55
CA ALA A 61 13.41 -2.58 -14.66
C ALA A 61 14.09 -2.27 -13.32
N LEU A 62 13.52 -1.33 -12.55
CA LEU A 62 14.04 -0.92 -11.26
C LEU A 62 13.75 -1.99 -10.19
N MET A 63 12.54 -2.57 -10.15
CA MET A 63 12.23 -3.64 -9.20
C MET A 63 13.01 -4.92 -9.45
N ARG A 64 13.26 -5.31 -10.70
CA ARG A 64 14.13 -6.46 -11.01
C ARG A 64 15.54 -6.26 -10.45
N ARG A 65 16.03 -5.01 -10.41
CA ARG A 65 17.33 -4.66 -9.82
C ARG A 65 17.32 -4.64 -8.28
N ILE A 66 16.22 -4.20 -7.66
CA ILE A 66 16.12 -4.16 -6.18
C ILE A 66 15.79 -5.54 -5.59
N LEU A 67 14.79 -6.24 -6.11
CA LEU A 67 14.23 -7.47 -5.55
C LEU A 67 14.86 -8.74 -6.14
N SER A 68 15.83 -8.59 -7.04
CA SER A 68 16.26 -9.63 -7.97
C SER A 68 15.13 -10.10 -8.91
N THR A 69 15.50 -10.74 -10.02
CA THR A 69 14.53 -11.26 -11.00
C THR A 69 13.49 -12.17 -10.36
N ALA A 70 13.92 -13.11 -9.51
CA ALA A 70 13.02 -14.05 -8.84
C ALA A 70 12.04 -13.37 -7.87
N GLY A 71 12.50 -12.37 -7.10
CA GLY A 71 11.66 -11.64 -6.15
C GLY A 71 10.62 -10.74 -6.85
N TYR A 72 11.00 -10.13 -7.97
CA TYR A 72 10.07 -9.42 -8.84
C TYR A 72 9.00 -10.35 -9.44
N GLU A 73 9.39 -11.49 -10.02
CA GLU A 73 8.43 -12.44 -10.63
C GLU A 73 7.44 -13.00 -9.59
N SER A 74 7.91 -13.26 -8.36
CA SER A 74 7.03 -13.66 -7.25
C SER A 74 6.00 -12.56 -6.92
N SER A 75 6.47 -11.30 -6.87
CA SER A 75 5.62 -10.14 -6.62
C SER A 75 4.61 -9.88 -7.74
N LEU A 76 5.01 -10.07 -8.99
CA LEU A 76 4.16 -9.97 -10.17
C LEU A 76 3.06 -11.04 -10.16
N ARG A 77 3.43 -12.29 -9.82
CA ARG A 77 2.45 -13.38 -9.64
C ARG A 77 1.48 -13.06 -8.51
N ALA A 78 1.95 -12.55 -7.38
CA ALA A 78 1.10 -12.11 -6.28
C ALA A 78 0.12 -11.00 -6.72
N ALA A 79 0.58 -10.02 -7.50
CA ALA A 79 -0.28 -8.97 -8.07
C ALA A 79 -1.35 -9.54 -9.02
N ALA A 80 -0.98 -10.48 -9.89
CA ALA A 80 -1.91 -11.16 -10.79
C ALA A 80 -2.99 -11.95 -10.00
N THR A 81 -2.61 -12.69 -8.96
CA THR A 81 -3.58 -13.41 -8.11
C THR A 81 -4.50 -12.46 -7.35
N ALA A 82 -4.01 -11.32 -6.88
CA ALA A 82 -4.82 -10.30 -6.23
C ALA A 82 -5.83 -9.68 -7.20
N SER A 83 -5.42 -9.39 -8.44
CA SER A 83 -6.31 -8.91 -9.50
C SER A 83 -7.41 -9.94 -9.84
N CYS A 84 -7.04 -11.20 -10.02
CA CYS A 84 -7.98 -12.30 -10.27
C CYS A 84 -9.00 -12.47 -9.12
N ARG A 85 -8.55 -12.38 -7.86
CA ARG A 85 -9.47 -12.42 -6.69
C ARG A 85 -10.49 -11.28 -6.71
N LYS A 86 -10.09 -10.07 -7.10
CA LYS A 86 -11.00 -8.92 -7.25
C LYS A 86 -12.03 -9.17 -8.37
N GLU A 87 -11.58 -9.70 -9.51
CA GLU A 87 -12.47 -10.02 -10.63
C GLU A 87 -13.49 -11.12 -10.24
N ILE A 88 -13.04 -12.21 -9.62
CA ILE A 88 -13.93 -13.30 -9.17
C ILE A 88 -14.98 -12.78 -8.18
N ARG A 89 -14.60 -11.93 -7.22
CA ARG A 89 -15.55 -11.35 -6.26
C ARG A 89 -16.55 -10.43 -6.94
N SER A 90 -16.10 -9.59 -7.89
CA SER A 90 -16.99 -8.73 -8.65
C SER A 90 -18.05 -9.53 -9.41
N ARG A 91 -17.65 -10.61 -10.09
CA ARG A 91 -18.57 -11.54 -10.79
C ARG A 91 -19.53 -12.23 -9.82
N LYS A 92 -19.05 -12.67 -8.65
CA LYS A 92 -19.92 -13.26 -7.60
C LYS A 92 -20.95 -12.25 -7.07
N ILE A 93 -20.57 -11.00 -6.87
CA ILE A 93 -21.48 -9.93 -6.43
C ILE A 93 -22.54 -9.66 -7.50
N VAL A 94 -22.14 -9.51 -8.77
CA VAL A 94 -23.05 -9.32 -9.92
C VAL A 94 -24.03 -10.48 -10.05
N ARG A 95 -23.56 -11.73 -9.97
CA ARG A 95 -24.43 -12.93 -10.00
C ARG A 95 -25.42 -12.96 -8.84
N ARG A 96 -24.99 -12.58 -7.62
CA ARG A 96 -25.89 -12.48 -6.46
C ARG A 96 -26.90 -11.34 -6.59
N SER A 97 -26.52 -10.18 -7.14
CA SER A 97 -27.48 -9.08 -7.35
C SER A 97 -28.56 -9.46 -8.38
N HIS A 98 -28.23 -10.19 -9.44
CA HIS A 98 -29.23 -10.72 -10.37
C HIS A 98 -30.21 -11.69 -9.67
N GLY A 99 -29.73 -12.59 -8.81
CA GLY A 99 -30.59 -13.53 -8.06
C GLY A 99 -31.40 -12.89 -6.93
N VAL A 100 -30.93 -11.79 -6.34
CA VAL A 100 -31.68 -11.06 -5.29
C VAL A 100 -32.73 -10.13 -5.91
N CYS A 101 -32.47 -9.51 -7.06
CA CYS A 101 -33.47 -8.70 -7.76
C CYS A 101 -34.66 -9.52 -8.26
N SER A 102 -34.47 -10.80 -8.62
CA SER A 102 -35.56 -11.71 -8.98
C SER A 102 -36.35 -12.23 -7.76
N SER A 103 -35.68 -12.46 -6.62
CA SER A 103 -36.29 -12.99 -5.39
C SER A 103 -37.00 -11.91 -4.53
N ARG A 104 -36.52 -10.66 -4.54
CA ARG A 104 -37.00 -9.60 -3.66
C ARG A 104 -38.36 -9.01 -4.06
N ARG A 105 -38.89 -9.34 -5.24
CA ARG A 105 -40.27 -8.98 -5.63
C ARG A 105 -41.33 -9.77 -4.87
N LYS A 106 -40.95 -10.82 -4.11
CA LYS A 106 -41.91 -11.75 -3.48
C LYS A 106 -41.89 -11.80 -1.94
N ARG A 107 -40.96 -11.13 -1.25
CA ARG A 107 -40.86 -11.17 0.24
C ARG A 107 -40.39 -9.85 0.84
N ARG A 108 -41.31 -8.92 1.07
CA ARG A 108 -41.13 -7.79 1.99
C ARG A 108 -42.29 -7.74 2.98
N SER A 109 -42.27 -8.64 3.94
CA SER A 109 -42.96 -8.46 5.23
C SER A 109 -42.10 -9.12 6.30
N SER A 110 -41.86 -8.40 7.40
CA SER A 110 -40.92 -8.70 8.49
C SER A 110 -39.45 -8.70 8.02
N LEU A 111 -38.49 -7.99 8.59
CA LEU A 111 -38.13 -7.89 10.00
C LEU A 111 -37.31 -6.59 10.15
N VAL A 112 -37.80 -5.61 10.89
CA VAL A 112 -36.99 -4.44 11.28
C VAL A 112 -37.37 -4.09 12.71
N ALA A 113 -36.42 -4.33 13.64
CA ALA A 113 -36.12 -3.44 14.75
C ALA A 113 -35.13 -4.13 15.71
N ALA A 114 -33.82 -3.99 15.45
CA ALA A 114 -32.83 -4.26 16.50
C ALA A 114 -32.81 -3.05 17.46
N SER A 115 -33.42 -3.24 18.64
CA SER A 115 -33.48 -2.29 19.74
C SER A 115 -32.06 -1.94 20.23
N GLY A 116 -31.67 -0.69 20.12
CA GLY A 116 -30.39 -0.20 20.62
C GLY A 116 -30.46 1.32 20.77
N SER A 117 -29.92 1.85 21.86
CA SER A 117 -29.93 3.30 22.13
C SER A 117 -29.40 4.09 20.93
N ASN A 118 -30.07 5.20 20.58
CA ASN A 118 -29.70 6.03 19.44
C ASN A 118 -28.24 6.50 19.51
N GLY A 119 -27.72 6.76 20.73
CA GLY A 119 -26.33 7.11 20.96
C GLY A 119 -25.34 6.01 20.56
N ALA A 120 -25.61 4.75 20.93
CA ALA A 120 -24.77 3.62 20.54
C ALA A 120 -24.77 3.41 19.01
N ARG A 121 -25.90 3.63 18.34
CA ARG A 121 -25.99 3.56 16.87
C ARG A 121 -25.19 4.67 16.18
N VAL A 122 -25.18 5.88 16.75
CA VAL A 122 -24.37 7.00 16.24
C VAL A 122 -22.88 6.72 16.42
N ALA A 123 -22.46 6.29 17.61
CA ALA A 123 -21.06 5.92 17.88
C ALA A 123 -20.56 4.83 16.93
N ARG A 124 -21.34 3.76 16.72
CA ARG A 124 -21.02 2.69 15.76
C ARG A 124 -20.88 3.21 14.33
N ARG A 125 -21.76 4.15 13.91
CA ARG A 125 -21.65 4.79 12.59
C ARG A 125 -20.37 5.61 12.45
N MET A 126 -19.99 6.37 13.48
CA MET A 126 -18.76 7.15 13.50
C MET A 126 -17.52 6.26 13.43
N VAL A 127 -17.45 5.21 14.25
CA VAL A 127 -16.36 4.22 14.23
C VAL A 127 -16.26 3.57 12.85
N LYS A 128 -17.40 3.17 12.26
CA LYS A 128 -17.43 2.58 10.92
C LYS A 128 -16.88 3.52 9.86
N ARG A 129 -17.23 4.82 9.90
CA ARG A 129 -16.69 5.84 8.97
C ARG A 129 -15.18 6.02 9.15
N ARG A 130 -14.70 6.13 10.39
CA ARG A 130 -13.26 6.26 10.68
C ARG A 130 -12.48 5.03 10.20
N LEU A 131 -13.02 3.83 10.44
CA LEU A 131 -12.41 2.59 9.97
C LEU A 131 -12.38 2.52 8.43
N GLN A 132 -13.44 2.97 7.76
CA GLN A 132 -13.46 3.06 6.29
C GLN A 132 -12.40 4.03 5.73
N LEU A 133 -12.15 5.15 6.41
CA LEU A 133 -11.07 6.06 6.03
C LEU A 133 -9.71 5.39 6.25
N LEU A 134 -9.51 4.75 7.40
CA LEU A 134 -8.27 4.04 7.71
C LEU A 134 -7.93 2.97 6.67
N ARG A 135 -8.93 2.20 6.22
CA ARG A 135 -8.74 1.20 5.14
C ARG A 135 -8.19 1.76 3.84
N LYS A 136 -8.55 3.01 3.51
CA LYS A 136 -8.06 3.68 2.29
C LYS A 136 -6.66 4.26 2.45
N LEU A 137 -6.21 4.47 3.69
CA LEU A 137 -4.90 5.04 4.00
C LEU A 137 -3.83 3.97 4.13
N VAL A 138 -4.18 2.82 4.72
CA VAL A 138 -3.26 1.68 4.87
C VAL A 138 -3.22 0.91 3.56
N PRO A 139 -2.04 0.68 2.95
CA PRO A 139 -1.92 -0.17 1.77
C PRO A 139 -2.55 -1.53 2.00
N GLY A 140 -3.46 -1.97 1.12
CA GLY A 140 -4.16 -3.26 1.27
C GLY A 140 -5.21 -3.30 2.39
N GLY A 141 -5.51 -2.15 3.02
CA GLY A 141 -6.44 -2.04 4.13
C GLY A 141 -7.88 -2.41 3.77
N GLU A 142 -8.27 -2.42 2.49
CA GLU A 142 -9.62 -2.76 2.05
C GLU A 142 -10.05 -4.18 2.45
N GLU A 143 -9.09 -5.09 2.55
CA GLU A 143 -9.29 -6.50 2.93
C GLU A 143 -9.22 -6.71 4.45
N LEU A 144 -8.74 -5.72 5.20
CA LEU A 144 -8.48 -5.83 6.64
C LEU A 144 -9.69 -5.44 7.49
N HIS A 145 -9.81 -6.10 8.65
CA HIS A 145 -10.95 -5.98 9.56
C HIS A 145 -10.48 -5.91 11.01
N GLY A 146 -11.22 -5.15 11.83
CA GLY A 146 -11.02 -5.10 13.29
C GLY A 146 -9.59 -4.79 13.70
N PHE A 147 -9.04 -5.60 14.60
CA PHE A 147 -7.70 -5.44 15.16
C PHE A 147 -6.58 -5.58 14.13
N SER A 148 -6.72 -6.44 13.12
CA SER A 148 -5.70 -6.59 12.07
C SER A 148 -5.49 -5.30 11.28
N LEU A 149 -6.54 -4.49 11.07
CA LEU A 149 -6.37 -3.19 10.43
C LEU A 149 -5.61 -2.20 11.32
N LEU A 150 -5.82 -2.26 12.64
CA LEU A 150 -5.16 -1.38 13.59
C LEU A 150 -3.68 -1.75 13.76
N SER A 151 -3.36 -3.05 13.84
CA SER A 151 -1.98 -3.52 13.93
C SER A 151 -1.17 -3.15 12.69
N GLU A 152 -1.74 -3.38 11.50
CA GLU A 152 -1.08 -3.02 10.24
C GLU A 152 -0.91 -1.50 10.09
N ALA A 153 -1.88 -0.71 10.57
CA ALA A 153 -1.77 0.74 10.58
C ALA A 153 -0.64 1.24 11.48
N LEU A 154 -0.49 0.66 12.68
CA LEU A 154 0.59 1.00 13.61
C LEU A 154 1.95 0.70 12.99
N ASP A 155 2.11 -0.50 12.45
CA ASP A 155 3.33 -0.92 11.76
C ASP A 155 3.67 0.01 10.60
N TYR A 156 2.67 0.34 9.77
CA TYR A 156 2.87 1.24 8.64
C TYR A 156 3.30 2.64 9.09
N VAL A 157 2.71 3.19 10.15
CA VAL A 157 3.11 4.49 10.72
C VAL A 157 4.55 4.47 11.23
N MET A 158 4.98 3.38 11.87
CA MET A 158 6.37 3.23 12.31
C MET A 158 7.34 3.23 11.12
N CYS A 159 7.02 2.48 10.07
CA CYS A 159 7.82 2.47 8.84
C CYS A 159 7.87 3.85 8.17
N LEU A 160 6.74 4.57 8.09
CA LEU A 160 6.70 5.94 7.56
C LEU A 160 7.59 6.91 8.36
N LYS A 161 7.54 6.85 9.70
CA LYS A 161 8.39 7.70 10.56
C LYS A 161 9.87 7.47 10.28
N THR A 162 10.29 6.20 10.26
CA THR A 162 11.69 5.84 9.99
C THR A 162 12.13 6.21 8.57
N GLN A 163 11.25 6.07 7.58
CA GLN A 163 11.48 6.50 6.20
C GLN A 163 11.72 8.02 6.13
N VAL A 164 10.82 8.81 6.71
CA VAL A 164 10.91 10.28 6.69
C VAL A 164 12.18 10.75 7.39
N GLU A 165 12.50 10.17 8.55
CA GLU A 165 13.71 10.51 9.30
C GLU A 165 14.99 10.23 8.49
N LEU A 166 15.06 9.09 7.81
CA LEU A 166 16.19 8.77 6.94
C LEU A 166 16.30 9.76 5.77
N MET A 167 15.20 10.05 5.08
CA MET A 167 15.19 10.98 3.95
C MET A 167 15.60 12.39 4.37
N GLN A 168 15.15 12.86 5.53
CA GLN A 168 15.57 14.15 6.08
C GLN A 168 17.07 14.20 6.39
N ARG A 169 17.65 13.13 6.93
CA ARG A 169 19.11 13.04 7.14
C ARG A 169 19.88 13.14 5.82
N LEU A 170 19.42 12.44 4.78
CA LEU A 170 20.05 12.48 3.46
C LEU A 170 20.02 13.89 2.86
N CYS A 171 18.89 14.59 2.95
CA CYS A 171 18.77 15.97 2.45
C CYS A 171 19.64 16.97 3.23
N LYS A 172 19.81 16.78 4.55
CA LYS A 172 20.66 17.65 5.38
C LYS A 172 22.15 17.39 5.16
N GLY A 173 22.54 16.13 4.98
CA GLY A 173 23.92 15.72 4.70
C GLY A 173 24.43 16.09 3.31
N SER A 174 23.54 16.45 2.37
CA SER A 174 23.90 16.88 1.01
C SER A 174 24.00 18.39 0.83
N SER A 175 23.95 19.18 1.92
CA SER A 175 24.19 20.62 1.85
C SER A 175 25.66 20.87 1.49
N PRO A 176 25.98 21.58 0.38
CA PRO A 176 27.36 21.92 0.03
C PRO A 176 27.90 22.95 1.01
N ALA A 177 28.43 22.49 2.14
CA ALA A 177 29.20 23.29 3.07
C ALA A 177 30.67 22.89 2.98
N ALA A 178 31.52 23.89 2.77
CA ALA A 178 32.99 23.87 2.80
C ALA A 178 33.75 23.42 1.54
N SER A 179 33.50 24.09 0.40
CA SER A 179 34.61 24.56 -0.44
C SER A 179 34.92 26.01 -0.08
N SER A 180 35.69 26.22 1.00
CA SER A 180 36.40 27.48 1.22
C SER A 180 37.89 27.16 1.17
N ILE A 181 38.36 26.91 -0.05
CA ILE A 181 39.75 27.16 -0.41
C ILE A 181 39.88 28.68 -0.35
N ARG A 182 40.68 29.18 0.59
CA ARG A 182 41.23 30.53 0.51
C ARG A 182 42.73 30.38 0.40
N VAL A 183 43.23 30.98 -0.67
CA VAL A 183 44.62 31.11 -1.12
C VAL A 183 45.51 31.67 -0.03
#